data_AF-A0ABD0RIB6-F1
#
_entry.id   AF-A0ABD0RIB6-F1
#
_cell.length_a   1.000
_cell.length_b   1.000
_cell.length_c   1.000
_cell.angle_alpha   90.00
_cell.angle_beta   90.00
_cell.angle_gamma   90.00
#
_symmetry.space_group_name_H-M   'P 1'
#
loop_
_entity.id
_entity.type
_entity.pdbx_description
1 polymer ?
#
loop_
_entity_poly.entity_id
_entity_poly.type
_entity_poly.pdbx_seq_one_letter_code
_entity_poly.pdbx_strand_id
1 'polypeptide(L)'
;MCEIRDSVDKVHSDLQETRLKLSELESHQDEFEGAIVNMCEDIAEGEKHAEYEILTLKDKVNDLENQSRRNNLGLIGFPEGVEGRDAVSFVEEWLPEIIGMDQERPFEIQRAHRTLQRRPSEHDRPRAIVIRLLRFRGTVTILNAARQEKRPDIWKFKNYDLPRYVNNSLQEESASCSYPNPTNSRFLSVKKLTDGSQKRAEAGDGVMM
;
A
#
# COMPACT_ATOMS: atom_id res chain seq x y z
N MET A 1 -27.05 -62.91 -41.14
CA MET A 1 -25.58 -63.12 -41.07
C MET A 1 -24.80 -62.02 -41.75
N CYS A 2 -25.04 -61.67 -43.04
CA CYS A 2 -24.31 -60.57 -43.70
C CYS A 2 -24.54 -59.19 -43.06
N GLU A 3 -25.79 -58.78 -42.80
CA GLU A 3 -26.12 -57.45 -42.25
C GLU A 3 -25.37 -57.13 -40.94
N ILE A 4 -25.17 -58.14 -40.08
CA ILE A 4 -24.42 -57.99 -38.81
C ILE A 4 -22.93 -57.73 -39.10
N ARG A 5 -22.35 -58.41 -40.10
CA ARG A 5 -20.96 -58.18 -40.54
C ARG A 5 -20.81 -56.77 -41.11
N ASP A 6 -21.70 -56.36 -42.02
CA ASP A 6 -21.66 -55.03 -42.63
C ASP A 6 -21.80 -53.91 -41.58
N SER A 7 -22.57 -54.14 -40.52
CA SER A 7 -22.68 -53.23 -39.37
C SER A 7 -21.42 -53.21 -38.50
N VAL A 8 -20.76 -54.35 -38.29
CA VAL A 8 -19.50 -54.44 -37.53
C VAL A 8 -18.37 -53.76 -38.29
N ASP A 9 -18.29 -53.94 -39.61
CA ASP A 9 -17.25 -53.32 -40.45
C ASP A 9 -17.39 -51.78 -40.49
N LYS A 10 -18.62 -51.25 -40.51
CA LYS A 10 -18.88 -49.80 -40.36
C LYS A 10 -18.43 -49.29 -39.00
N VAL A 11 -18.84 -49.93 -37.91
CA VAL A 11 -18.41 -49.56 -36.55
C VAL A 11 -16.89 -49.65 -36.40
N HIS A 12 -16.24 -50.61 -37.05
CA HIS A 12 -14.78 -50.70 -37.07
C HIS A 12 -14.13 -49.50 -37.79
N SER A 13 -14.69 -49.08 -38.94
CA SER A 13 -14.23 -47.88 -39.66
C SER A 13 -14.40 -46.61 -38.79
N ASP A 14 -15.55 -46.42 -38.17
CA ASP A 14 -15.85 -45.27 -37.31
C ASP A 14 -14.93 -45.26 -36.06
N LEU A 15 -14.60 -46.45 -35.53
CA LEU A 15 -13.63 -46.61 -34.43
C LEU A 15 -12.19 -46.29 -34.85
N GLN A 16 -11.81 -46.53 -36.11
CA GLN A 16 -10.51 -46.11 -36.63
C GLN A 16 -10.47 -44.58 -36.82
N GLU A 17 -11.51 -43.98 -37.40
CA GLU A 17 -11.59 -42.53 -37.59
C GLU A 17 -11.59 -41.77 -36.26
N THR A 18 -12.37 -42.23 -35.28
CA THR A 18 -12.40 -41.63 -33.93
C THR A 18 -11.07 -41.78 -33.21
N ARG A 19 -10.35 -42.91 -33.38
CA ARG A 19 -9.00 -43.08 -32.85
C ARG A 19 -7.99 -42.10 -33.46
N LEU A 20 -8.06 -41.82 -34.76
CA LEU A 20 -7.17 -40.85 -35.40
C LEU A 20 -7.41 -39.43 -34.88
N LYS A 21 -8.68 -39.02 -34.77
CA LYS A 21 -9.05 -37.70 -34.19
C LYS A 21 -8.65 -37.56 -32.73
N LEU A 22 -8.72 -38.64 -31.94
CA LEU A 22 -8.22 -38.64 -30.57
C LEU A 22 -6.71 -38.40 -30.52
N SER A 23 -5.92 -39.09 -31.36
CA SER A 23 -4.47 -38.90 -31.42
C SER A 23 -4.06 -37.50 -31.89
N GLU A 24 -4.85 -36.86 -32.77
CA GLU A 24 -4.65 -35.47 -33.19
C GLU A 24 -4.95 -34.49 -32.05
N LEU A 25 -6.06 -34.70 -31.32
CA LEU A 25 -6.41 -33.90 -30.15
C LEU A 25 -5.42 -34.04 -28.99
N GLU A 26 -4.86 -35.24 -28.76
CA GLU A 26 -3.78 -35.47 -27.80
C GLU A 26 -2.53 -34.66 -28.17
N SER A 27 -2.12 -34.65 -29.45
CA SER A 27 -0.99 -33.84 -29.93
C SER A 27 -1.24 -32.33 -29.77
N HIS A 28 -2.43 -31.84 -30.10
CA HIS A 28 -2.78 -30.43 -29.90
C HIS A 28 -2.86 -30.07 -28.40
N GLN A 29 -3.27 -31.01 -27.54
CA GLN A 29 -3.26 -30.80 -26.08
C GLN A 29 -1.82 -30.64 -25.57
N ASP A 30 -0.89 -31.51 -25.97
CA ASP A 30 0.54 -31.39 -25.60
C ASP A 30 1.13 -30.03 -26.05
N GLU A 31 0.80 -29.57 -27.26
CA GLU A 31 1.21 -28.26 -27.78
C GLU A 31 0.63 -27.09 -26.96
N PHE A 32 -0.66 -27.15 -26.60
CA PHE A 32 -1.28 -26.12 -25.76
C PHE A 32 -0.75 -26.13 -24.32
N GLU A 33 -0.50 -27.30 -23.73
CA GLU A 33 0.10 -27.41 -22.40
C GLU A 33 1.52 -26.81 -22.38
N GLY A 34 2.34 -27.10 -23.39
CA GLY A 34 3.66 -26.47 -23.57
C GLY A 34 3.57 -24.95 -23.73
N ALA A 35 2.63 -24.45 -24.55
CA ALA A 35 2.41 -23.02 -24.72
C ALA A 35 1.94 -22.32 -23.42
N ILE A 36 1.07 -22.96 -22.64
CA ILE A 36 0.58 -22.44 -21.35
C ILE A 36 1.72 -22.38 -20.33
N VAL A 37 2.59 -23.39 -20.26
CA VAL A 37 3.76 -23.38 -19.37
C VAL A 37 4.67 -22.20 -19.69
N ASN A 38 5.05 -22.02 -20.97
CA ASN A 38 5.90 -20.91 -21.40
C ASN A 38 5.27 -19.55 -21.08
N MET A 39 3.96 -19.36 -21.34
CA MET A 39 3.26 -18.13 -20.99
C MET A 39 3.20 -17.87 -19.48
N CYS A 40 3.06 -18.93 -18.65
CA CYS A 40 3.11 -18.79 -17.21
C CYS A 40 4.50 -18.38 -16.71
N GLU A 41 5.57 -18.88 -17.35
CA GLU A 41 6.95 -18.47 -17.04
C GLU A 41 7.20 -17.01 -17.45
N ASP A 42 6.83 -16.60 -18.67
CA ASP A 42 6.92 -15.22 -19.15
C ASP A 42 6.18 -14.23 -18.23
N ILE A 43 4.96 -14.59 -17.79
CA ILE A 43 4.18 -13.79 -16.84
C ILE A 43 4.89 -13.70 -15.49
N ALA A 44 5.37 -14.83 -14.94
CA ALA A 44 6.05 -14.86 -13.64
C ALA A 44 7.40 -14.12 -13.64
N GLU A 45 8.10 -14.05 -14.77
CA GLU A 45 9.28 -13.18 -14.94
C GLU A 45 8.90 -11.71 -15.09
N GLY A 46 7.86 -11.41 -15.88
CA GLY A 46 7.30 -10.06 -16.03
C GLY A 46 6.82 -9.45 -14.71
N GLU A 47 6.14 -10.23 -13.87
CA GLU A 47 5.72 -9.81 -12.52
C GLU A 47 6.90 -9.47 -11.63
N LYS A 48 7.91 -10.36 -11.53
CA LYS A 48 9.14 -10.10 -10.75
C LYS A 48 9.89 -8.85 -11.23
N HIS A 49 9.98 -8.65 -12.54
CA HIS A 49 10.61 -7.46 -13.13
C HIS A 49 9.82 -6.19 -12.79
N ALA A 50 8.48 -6.24 -12.88
CA ALA A 50 7.62 -5.12 -12.51
C ALA A 50 7.71 -4.79 -11.01
N GLU A 51 7.72 -5.79 -10.12
CA GLU A 51 7.93 -5.60 -8.69
C GLU A 51 9.28 -4.93 -8.39
N TYR A 52 10.35 -5.40 -9.02
CA TYR A 52 11.69 -4.83 -8.87
C TYR A 52 11.76 -3.36 -9.33
N GLU A 53 11.19 -3.04 -10.49
CA GLU A 53 11.11 -1.65 -10.97
C GLU A 53 10.25 -0.78 -10.06
N ILE A 54 9.11 -1.28 -9.56
CA ILE A 54 8.24 -0.55 -8.62
C ILE A 54 8.98 -0.23 -7.32
N LEU A 55 9.73 -1.18 -6.75
CA LEU A 55 10.54 -0.96 -5.55
C LEU A 55 11.65 0.07 -5.83
N THR A 56 12.38 -0.12 -6.92
CA THR A 56 13.48 0.77 -7.33
C THR A 56 13.00 2.20 -7.59
N LEU A 57 11.81 2.38 -8.18
CA LEU A 57 11.18 3.68 -8.39
C LEU A 57 10.68 4.31 -7.08
N LYS A 58 10.11 3.53 -6.16
CA LYS A 58 9.70 4.01 -4.82
C LYS A 58 10.90 4.56 -4.05
N ASP A 59 12.02 3.85 -4.05
CA ASP A 59 13.25 4.29 -3.38
C ASP A 59 13.81 5.57 -4.01
N LYS A 60 13.91 5.63 -5.35
CA LYS A 60 14.31 6.84 -6.08
C LYS A 60 13.41 8.05 -5.78
N VAL A 61 12.09 7.85 -5.71
CA VAL A 61 11.13 8.92 -5.36
C VAL A 61 11.32 9.38 -3.91
N ASN A 62 11.46 8.46 -2.97
CA ASN A 62 11.74 8.77 -1.56
C ASN A 62 13.05 9.59 -1.42
N ASP A 63 14.12 9.17 -2.09
CA ASP A 63 15.40 9.89 -2.06
C ASP A 63 15.30 11.30 -2.65
N LEU A 64 14.57 11.48 -3.77
CA LEU A 64 14.32 12.79 -4.36
C LEU A 64 13.46 13.69 -3.46
N GLU A 65 12.42 13.13 -2.81
CA GLU A 65 11.62 13.87 -1.84
C GLU A 65 12.46 14.32 -0.64
N ASN A 66 13.27 13.42 -0.09
CA ASN A 66 14.17 13.70 1.03
C ASN A 66 15.23 14.75 0.63
N GLN A 67 15.85 14.63 -0.55
CA GLN A 67 16.81 15.61 -1.04
C GLN A 67 16.19 17.01 -1.26
N SER A 68 14.93 17.06 -1.69
CA SER A 68 14.15 18.30 -1.86
C SER A 68 13.76 18.95 -0.52
N ARG A 69 13.45 18.12 0.49
CA ARG A 69 12.97 18.54 1.82
C ARG A 69 14.06 18.75 2.87
N ARG A 70 15.28 18.20 2.71
CA ARG A 70 16.39 18.28 3.69
C ARG A 70 16.77 19.68 4.20
N ASN A 71 16.41 20.74 3.48
CA ASN A 71 16.65 22.13 3.87
C ASN A 71 15.46 22.78 4.60
N ASN A 72 14.34 22.06 4.73
CA ASN A 72 13.08 22.57 5.27
C ASN A 72 12.90 22.14 6.74
N LEU A 73 12.67 23.08 7.65
CA LEU A 73 12.35 22.83 9.04
C LEU A 73 10.91 23.26 9.38
N GLY A 74 10.28 22.53 10.29
CA GLY A 74 8.99 22.87 10.86
C GLY A 74 9.09 23.29 12.32
N LEU A 75 8.76 24.54 12.62
CA LEU A 75 8.51 24.98 13.99
C LEU A 75 7.06 24.73 14.35
N ILE A 76 6.80 24.07 15.47
CA ILE A 76 5.45 23.81 15.97
C ILE A 76 5.31 24.29 17.42
N GLY A 77 4.20 24.94 17.73
CA GLY A 77 3.86 25.48 19.06
C GLY A 77 3.62 26.99 19.07
N PHE A 78 4.11 27.70 18.06
CA PHE A 78 4.01 29.17 17.96
C PHE A 78 2.55 29.66 17.84
N PRO A 79 2.07 30.54 18.73
CA PRO A 79 0.74 31.17 18.60
C PRO A 79 0.56 31.86 17.24
N GLU A 80 -0.63 31.79 16.63
CA GLU A 80 -0.88 32.39 15.31
C GLU A 80 -0.67 33.91 15.31
N GLY A 81 0.27 34.40 14.49
CA GLY A 81 0.58 35.83 14.34
C GLY A 81 1.78 36.34 15.14
N VAL A 82 2.48 35.49 15.90
CA VAL A 82 3.69 35.88 16.64
C VAL A 82 4.85 36.32 15.73
N GLU A 83 4.92 35.83 14.49
CA GLU A 83 5.84 36.35 13.45
C GLU A 83 5.62 37.83 13.09
N GLY A 84 4.48 38.42 13.46
CA GLY A 84 4.09 39.74 12.97
C GLY A 84 3.91 39.78 11.45
N ARG A 85 4.63 40.70 10.78
CA ARG A 85 4.52 40.93 9.33
C ARG A 85 5.59 40.20 8.50
N ASP A 86 6.74 39.87 9.09
CA ASP A 86 7.82 39.17 8.39
C ASP A 86 8.29 37.96 9.21
N ALA A 87 7.94 36.77 8.71
CA ALA A 87 8.33 35.50 9.30
C ALA A 87 9.83 35.19 9.14
N VAL A 88 10.55 35.86 8.22
CA VAL A 88 11.99 35.66 8.06
C VAL A 88 12.72 36.33 9.21
N SER A 89 12.54 37.64 9.41
CA SER A 89 13.19 38.39 10.50
C SER A 89 12.87 37.80 11.88
N PHE A 90 11.61 37.41 12.13
CA PHE A 90 11.22 36.73 13.37
C PHE A 90 12.07 35.47 13.66
N VAL A 91 12.34 34.65 12.63
CA VAL A 91 13.15 33.44 12.79
C VAL A 91 14.64 33.77 12.86
N GLU A 92 15.13 34.78 12.13
CA GLU A 92 16.52 35.24 12.20
C GLU A 92 16.90 35.74 13.59
N GLU A 93 15.98 36.40 14.29
CA GLU A 93 16.16 36.86 15.68
C GLU A 93 16.01 35.70 16.69
N TRP A 94 14.94 34.91 16.58
CA TRP A 94 14.58 33.86 17.56
C TRP A 94 15.52 32.64 17.53
N LEU A 95 15.99 32.23 16.35
CA LEU A 95 16.67 30.95 16.16
C LEU A 95 18.08 30.90 16.80
N PRO A 96 18.94 31.94 16.72
CA PRO A 96 20.22 31.96 17.43
C PRO A 96 20.06 31.98 18.95
N GLU A 97 19.08 32.73 19.47
CA GLU A 97 18.80 32.87 20.91
C GLU A 97 18.50 31.50 21.54
N ILE A 98 17.60 30.71 20.93
CA ILE A 98 17.22 29.39 21.45
C ILE A 98 18.32 28.33 21.31
N ILE A 99 19.18 28.45 20.30
CA ILE A 99 20.27 27.49 20.06
C ILE A 99 21.53 27.85 20.88
N GLY A 100 21.59 29.04 21.48
CA GLY A 100 22.77 29.55 22.17
C GLY A 100 23.95 29.75 21.21
N MET A 101 23.67 30.10 19.96
CA MET A 101 24.68 30.35 18.93
C MET A 101 24.94 31.84 18.74
N ASP A 102 26.21 32.15 18.49
CA ASP A 102 26.67 33.53 18.35
C ASP A 102 26.06 34.20 17.11
N GLN A 103 25.55 35.44 17.30
CA GLN A 103 24.85 36.19 16.26
C GLN A 103 25.78 36.64 15.12
N GLU A 104 27.11 36.57 15.31
CA GLU A 104 28.11 36.85 14.27
C GLU A 104 28.00 35.94 13.03
N ARG A 105 27.28 34.80 13.10
CA ARG A 105 27.04 33.89 11.98
C ARG A 105 25.56 33.52 11.87
N PRO A 106 24.70 34.42 11.37
CA PRO A 106 23.28 34.15 11.23
C PRO A 106 23.01 32.98 10.27
N PHE A 107 21.92 32.26 10.51
CA PHE A 107 21.47 31.21 9.60
C PHE A 107 20.91 31.84 8.33
N GLU A 108 21.47 31.49 7.16
CA GLU A 108 20.94 31.92 5.86
C GLU A 108 19.55 31.31 5.61
N ILE A 109 18.49 32.08 5.86
CA ILE A 109 17.10 31.67 5.63
C ILE A 109 16.67 32.13 4.24
N GLN A 110 16.27 31.17 3.40
CA GLN A 110 15.76 31.47 2.06
C GLN A 110 14.26 31.88 2.10
N ARG A 111 13.50 31.31 3.04
CA ARG A 111 12.06 31.59 3.20
C ARG A 111 11.57 31.11 4.56
N ALA A 112 10.66 31.87 5.18
CA ALA A 112 9.84 31.43 6.29
C ALA A 112 8.37 31.77 6.03
N HIS A 113 7.43 30.89 6.41
CA HIS A 113 5.98 31.11 6.28
C HIS A 113 5.18 30.07 7.07
N ARG A 114 3.95 30.39 7.50
CA ARG A 114 3.00 29.38 8.03
C ARG A 114 2.54 28.43 6.92
N THR A 115 2.15 27.20 7.29
CA THR A 115 1.52 26.26 6.36
C THR A 115 0.25 26.85 5.72
N LEU A 116 -0.02 26.49 4.46
CA LEU A 116 -1.20 26.95 3.69
C LEU A 116 -2.54 26.35 4.18
N GLN A 117 -2.57 25.77 5.37
CA GLN A 117 -3.79 25.28 6.00
C GLN A 117 -4.70 26.46 6.39
N ARG A 118 -6.01 26.21 6.46
CA ARG A 118 -6.98 27.18 7.00
C ARG A 118 -6.55 27.63 8.39
N ARG A 119 -6.76 28.91 8.72
CA ARG A 119 -6.39 29.44 10.04
C ARG A 119 -7.20 28.67 11.11
N PRO A 120 -6.54 28.07 12.11
CA PRO A 120 -7.19 27.33 13.19
C PRO A 120 -8.02 28.27 14.08
N SER A 121 -9.00 27.71 14.79
CA SER A 121 -9.66 28.41 15.91
C SER A 121 -8.69 28.59 17.08
N GLU A 122 -9.04 29.42 18.06
CA GLU A 122 -8.18 29.70 19.23
C GLU A 122 -7.96 28.48 20.13
N HIS A 123 -8.86 27.49 20.07
CA HIS A 123 -8.73 26.20 20.77
C HIS A 123 -8.09 25.09 19.91
N ASP A 124 -7.88 25.34 18.61
CA ASP A 124 -7.23 24.38 17.72
C ASP A 124 -5.70 24.54 17.76
N ARG A 125 -4.98 23.52 17.31
CA ARG A 125 -3.52 23.57 17.23
C ARG A 125 -3.07 24.64 16.22
N PRO A 126 -2.16 25.56 16.58
CA PRO A 126 -1.64 26.55 15.65
C PRO A 126 -0.86 25.89 14.50
N ARG A 127 -0.89 26.51 13.32
CA ARG A 127 -0.17 26.02 12.14
C ARG A 127 1.33 26.04 12.35
N ALA A 128 2.05 25.13 11.73
CA ALA A 128 3.50 25.13 11.81
C ALA A 128 4.11 26.25 10.94
N ILE A 129 5.23 26.82 11.37
CA ILE A 129 6.07 27.69 10.53
C ILE A 129 7.01 26.78 9.74
N VAL A 130 6.98 26.87 8.42
CA VAL A 130 7.89 26.20 7.49
C VAL A 130 9.01 27.17 7.14
N ILE A 131 10.23 26.83 7.57
CA ILE A 131 11.46 27.55 7.25
C ILE A 131 12.22 26.74 6.21
N ARG A 132 12.84 27.39 5.24
CA ARG A 132 13.78 26.79 4.29
C ARG A 132 15.13 27.49 4.43
N LEU A 133 16.15 26.75 4.86
CA LEU A 133 17.51 27.24 4.93
C LEU A 133 18.20 27.14 3.57
N LEU A 134 19.16 28.03 3.31
CA LEU A 134 19.97 27.99 2.10
C LEU A 134 20.99 26.83 2.16
N ARG A 135 21.55 26.55 3.34
CA ARG A 135 22.57 25.50 3.56
C ARG A 135 22.08 24.38 4.48
N PHE A 136 22.16 23.14 4.00
CA PHE A 136 21.85 21.92 4.76
C PHE A 136 22.61 21.81 6.10
N ARG A 137 23.84 22.33 6.17
CA ARG A 137 24.64 22.33 7.42
C ARG A 137 23.92 23.07 8.55
N GLY A 138 23.18 24.13 8.26
CA GLY A 138 22.35 24.84 9.25
C GLY A 138 21.26 23.92 9.80
N THR A 139 20.52 23.25 8.92
CA THR A 139 19.47 22.28 9.30
C THR A 139 19.99 21.22 10.28
N VAL A 140 21.13 20.60 9.97
CA VAL A 140 21.72 19.55 10.81
C VAL A 140 22.14 20.10 12.18
N THR A 141 22.75 21.28 12.23
CA THR A 141 23.10 21.96 13.48
C THR A 141 21.87 22.22 14.35
N ILE A 142 20.82 22.80 13.77
CA ILE A 142 19.56 23.11 14.47
C ILE A 142 18.91 21.84 15.02
N LEU A 143 18.81 20.78 14.21
CA LEU A 143 18.23 19.50 14.64
C LEU A 143 19.05 18.81 15.73
N ASN A 144 20.39 18.92 15.69
CA ASN A 144 21.26 18.36 16.72
C ASN A 144 21.16 19.14 18.03
N ALA A 145 21.11 20.48 17.99
CA ALA A 145 20.86 21.31 19.17
C ALA A 145 19.48 20.98 19.78
N ALA A 146 18.43 20.92 18.96
CA ALA A 146 17.07 20.56 19.38
C ALA A 146 16.95 19.15 20.00
N ARG A 147 17.85 18.21 19.66
CA ARG A 147 17.93 16.87 20.28
C ARG A 147 18.69 16.87 21.62
N GLN A 148 19.58 17.83 21.84
CA GLN A 148 20.36 17.97 23.07
C GLN A 148 19.64 18.83 24.10
N GLU A 149 18.78 19.75 23.66
CA GLU A 149 17.96 20.60 24.50
C GLU A 149 16.96 19.79 25.34
N LYS A 150 16.93 20.06 26.65
CA LYS A 150 16.15 19.27 27.63
C LYS A 150 14.77 19.86 27.92
N ARG A 151 14.35 20.90 27.20
CA ARG A 151 13.06 21.60 27.35
C ARG A 151 12.13 21.32 26.16
N PRO A 152 11.48 20.14 26.08
CA PRO A 152 10.59 19.79 24.97
C PRO A 152 9.23 20.53 25.00
N ASP A 153 8.97 21.32 26.04
CA ASP A 153 7.63 21.83 26.36
C ASP A 153 7.28 23.14 25.65
N ILE A 154 8.30 23.93 25.29
CA ILE A 154 8.12 25.29 24.76
C ILE A 154 8.06 25.28 23.22
N TRP A 155 8.96 24.53 22.57
CA TRP A 155 9.06 24.48 21.11
C TRP A 155 9.38 23.05 20.64
N LYS A 156 8.80 22.62 19.52
CA LYS A 156 9.16 21.36 18.88
C LYS A 156 9.59 21.60 17.43
N PHE A 157 10.88 21.45 17.17
CA PHE A 157 11.42 21.30 15.83
C PHE A 157 10.96 19.95 15.28
N LYS A 158 10.01 19.96 14.35
CA LYS A 158 9.72 18.79 13.54
C LYS A 158 10.49 18.93 12.23
N ASN A 159 11.42 18.01 12.01
CA ASN A 159 11.94 17.80 10.67
C ASN A 159 10.77 17.35 9.79
N TYR A 160 10.52 18.01 8.65
CA TYR A 160 9.38 17.64 7.79
C TYR A 160 9.59 16.28 7.09
N ASP A 161 10.77 15.67 7.28
CA ASP A 161 11.18 14.30 6.93
C ASP A 161 10.43 13.19 7.70
N LEU A 162 9.11 13.32 7.87
CA LEU A 162 8.26 12.20 8.24
C LEU A 162 7.10 12.13 7.24
N PRO A 163 7.13 11.15 6.30
CA PRO A 163 6.01 10.88 5.43
C PRO A 163 4.73 10.72 6.23
N ARG A 164 3.68 11.46 5.86
CA ARG A 164 2.31 11.07 6.20
C ARG A 164 1.77 10.01 5.23
N TYR A 165 2.70 9.18 4.74
CA TYR A 165 2.54 8.02 3.88
C TYR A 165 3.28 6.82 4.48
N VAL A 166 3.10 6.60 5.78
CA VAL A 166 2.84 5.21 6.20
C VAL A 166 1.39 4.97 5.84
N ASN A 167 1.17 4.54 4.60
CA ASN A 167 -0.11 3.94 4.22
C ASN A 167 -0.16 2.57 4.93
N ASN A 168 -0.83 2.53 6.07
CA ASN A 168 -1.22 1.28 6.75
C ASN A 168 -2.08 0.37 5.85
N SER A 169 -2.53 0.85 4.67
CA SER A 169 -3.36 0.09 3.73
C SER A 169 -2.65 -1.06 3.01
N LEU A 170 -1.32 -1.18 3.06
CA LEU A 170 -0.61 -2.36 2.52
C LEU A 170 -0.45 -3.52 3.53
N GLN A 171 -0.95 -3.37 4.77
CA GLN A 171 -1.03 -4.49 5.73
C GLN A 171 -2.46 -5.00 5.96
N GLU A 172 -3.49 -4.33 5.42
CA GLU A 172 -4.87 -4.80 5.51
C GLU A 172 -5.36 -5.50 4.23
N GLU A 173 -4.81 -5.18 3.05
CA GLU A 173 -5.21 -5.82 1.78
C GLU A 173 -4.64 -7.24 1.59
N SER A 174 -3.53 -7.60 2.27
CA SER A 174 -2.98 -8.96 2.28
C SER A 174 -3.89 -9.99 2.98
N ALA A 175 -4.94 -9.54 3.68
CA ALA A 175 -6.00 -10.38 4.23
C ALA A 175 -7.20 -10.59 3.29
N SER A 176 -7.22 -9.96 2.10
CA SER A 176 -8.39 -9.96 1.20
C SER A 176 -8.18 -10.66 -0.15
N CYS A 177 -6.93 -10.84 -0.60
CA CYS A 177 -6.62 -11.48 -1.87
C CYS A 177 -5.95 -12.86 -1.67
N SER A 178 -6.68 -13.81 -1.07
CA SER A 178 -6.35 -15.22 -1.23
C SER A 178 -6.92 -15.72 -2.55
N TYR A 179 -6.07 -15.83 -3.57
CA TYR A 179 -6.43 -16.57 -4.77
C TYR A 179 -6.83 -18.00 -4.38
N PRO A 180 -8.04 -18.49 -4.76
CA PRO A 180 -8.49 -19.83 -4.40
C PRO A 180 -7.66 -20.85 -5.16
N ASN A 181 -6.68 -21.45 -4.47
CA ASN A 181 -5.69 -22.36 -5.03
C ASN A 181 -6.36 -23.62 -5.63
N PRO A 182 -6.38 -23.81 -6.96
CA PRO A 182 -7.16 -24.86 -7.59
C PRO A 182 -6.32 -26.11 -7.81
N THR A 183 -6.02 -26.86 -6.75
CA THR A 183 -5.75 -28.31 -6.81
C THR A 183 -5.51 -28.90 -5.42
N ASN A 184 -6.49 -29.65 -4.90
CA ASN A 184 -6.17 -30.98 -4.39
C ASN A 184 -7.34 -31.95 -4.58
N SER A 185 -7.01 -33.17 -4.95
CA SER A 185 -7.95 -34.22 -5.33
C SER A 185 -8.44 -35.02 -4.11
N ARG A 186 -9.58 -35.72 -4.27
CA ARG A 186 -10.17 -36.72 -3.36
C ARG A 186 -10.69 -36.19 -2.00
N PHE A 187 -12.01 -36.03 -1.89
CA PHE A 187 -12.88 -37.09 -1.33
C PHE A 187 -14.36 -36.67 -1.43
N LEU A 188 -15.17 -37.40 -2.22
CA LEU A 188 -16.63 -37.22 -2.26
C LEU A 188 -17.26 -37.88 -1.02
N SER A 189 -17.62 -37.07 -0.02
CA SER A 189 -18.53 -37.51 1.05
C SER A 189 -19.96 -37.10 0.73
N VAL A 190 -20.76 -38.09 0.31
CA VAL A 190 -22.19 -37.95 0.01
C VAL A 190 -22.96 -37.52 1.26
N LYS A 191 -23.45 -36.28 1.30
CA LYS A 191 -24.53 -35.89 2.22
C LYS A 191 -25.87 -36.05 1.51
N LYS A 192 -26.64 -37.05 1.93
CA LYS A 192 -28.02 -37.23 1.49
C LYS A 192 -28.86 -36.01 1.90
N LEU A 193 -29.63 -35.49 0.96
CA LEU A 193 -30.85 -34.75 1.27
C LEU A 193 -31.83 -35.73 1.93
N THR A 194 -32.44 -35.32 3.04
CA THR A 194 -33.64 -35.96 3.58
C THR A 194 -34.61 -34.87 3.98
N ASP A 195 -35.83 -34.96 3.46
CA ASP A 195 -36.77 -33.86 3.38
C ASP A 195 -37.31 -33.37 4.72
N GLY A 196 -37.39 -32.05 4.88
CA GLY A 196 -38.25 -31.44 5.88
C GLY A 196 -39.68 -31.35 5.36
N SER A 197 -40.54 -32.33 5.68
CA SER A 197 -42.00 -32.22 5.48
C SER A 197 -42.80 -33.26 6.25
N GLN A 198 -43.23 -32.94 7.48
CA GLN A 198 -44.55 -33.37 7.97
C GLN A 198 -45.03 -32.53 9.16
N LYS A 199 -46.29 -32.04 9.07
CA LYS A 199 -47.03 -31.32 10.11
C LYS A 199 -47.97 -32.26 10.87
N ARG A 200 -48.08 -32.08 12.18
CA ARG A 200 -49.32 -32.13 13.03
C ARG A 200 -48.86 -31.86 14.49
N ALA A 201 -49.43 -30.87 15.19
CA ALA A 201 -50.63 -30.97 16.06
C ALA A 201 -50.37 -31.90 17.28
N GLU A 202 -50.69 -31.57 18.54
CA GLU A 202 -51.78 -30.74 19.12
C GLU A 202 -51.37 -30.02 20.44
N ALA A 203 -52.30 -29.29 21.08
CA ALA A 203 -52.39 -28.72 22.46
C ALA A 203 -51.20 -28.87 23.45
N GLY A 204 -50.84 -27.94 24.34
CA GLY A 204 -51.39 -26.67 24.88
C GLY A 204 -50.45 -26.20 26.03
N ASP A 205 -50.77 -25.37 27.04
CA ASP A 205 -51.83 -24.38 27.33
C ASP A 205 -51.37 -23.52 28.55
N GLY A 206 -52.06 -22.41 28.91
CA GLY A 206 -51.75 -21.55 30.08
C GLY A 206 -50.85 -20.34 29.74
N VAL A 207 -51.35 -19.10 29.55
CA VAL A 207 -51.97 -18.13 30.49
C VAL A 207 -50.95 -17.20 31.18
N MET A 208 -51.26 -15.89 31.14
CA MET A 208 -50.49 -14.77 31.68
C MET A 208 -50.42 -14.77 33.22
N MET A 209 -49.28 -14.34 33.77
CA MET A 209 -49.17 -13.13 34.61
C MET A 209 -47.74 -12.57 34.55
#